data_AF-A0A940KK22-F1
#
_entry.id   AF-A0A940KK22-F1
#
_cell.length_a   1.000
_cell.length_b   1.000
_cell.length_c   1.000
_cell.angle_alpha   90.00
_cell.angle_beta   90.00
_cell.angle_gamma   90.00
#
_symmetry.space_group_name_H-M   'P 1'
#
loop_
_entity.id
_entity.type
_entity.pdbx_description
1 polymer ?
#
loop_
_entity_poly.entity_id
_entity_poly.type
_entity_poly.pdbx_seq_one_letter_code
_entity_poly.pdbx_strand_id
1 'polypeptide(L)'
;MAVTTQDSELLIQFRNPSTKESAFTAIIKKYQERLYWHVRRMVVEHEDANDVLQNVFIKVWNGLENFREDAQLYTWLYRIATNECLSYLEQQKKRTSVSLDEIESNLENKIKADKDFDANKLEWKLQLAIQQLPEKQRIVFSLRYYDEMPYEEMSRVLETSEGALKASYHHAVKKVEDYILNH
;
A
#
# COMPACT_ATOMS: atom_id res chain seq x y z
N MET A 1 -22.87 -16.35 -3.74
CA MET A 1 -22.60 -16.01 -2.32
C MET A 1 -21.27 -16.63 -1.96
N ALA A 2 -20.19 -15.84 -1.89
CA ALA A 2 -18.91 -16.36 -1.45
C ALA A 2 -18.99 -16.57 0.06
N VAL A 3 -18.86 -17.82 0.52
CA VAL A 3 -18.64 -18.12 1.93
C VAL A 3 -17.39 -17.34 2.34
N THR A 4 -17.54 -16.30 3.16
CA THR A 4 -16.40 -15.55 3.68
C THR A 4 -15.77 -16.41 4.77
N THR A 5 -14.87 -17.32 4.36
CA THR A 5 -14.09 -18.15 5.27
C THR A 5 -13.32 -17.24 6.23
N GLN A 6 -13.40 -17.54 7.52
CA GLN A 6 -12.70 -16.78 8.56
C GLN A 6 -11.19 -16.97 8.43
N ASP A 7 -10.42 -15.97 8.83
CA ASP A 7 -8.95 -16.03 8.72
C ASP A 7 -8.36 -17.17 9.54
N SER A 8 -8.91 -17.43 10.73
CA SER A 8 -8.51 -18.54 11.59
C SER A 8 -8.61 -19.90 10.87
N GLU A 9 -9.69 -20.13 10.14
CA GLU A 9 -9.90 -21.37 9.38
C GLU A 9 -8.90 -21.48 8.22
N LEU A 10 -8.66 -20.39 7.49
CA LEU A 10 -7.66 -20.35 6.43
C LEU A 10 -6.25 -20.64 6.96
N LEU A 11 -5.91 -20.10 8.13
CA LEU A 11 -4.62 -20.34 8.79
C LEU A 11 -4.46 -21.80 9.25
N ILE A 12 -5.53 -22.40 9.79
CA ILE A 12 -5.54 -23.82 10.17
C ILE A 12 -5.33 -24.69 8.92
N GLN A 13 -6.04 -24.42 7.83
CA GLN A 13 -5.88 -25.15 6.57
C GLN A 13 -4.49 -24.95 5.96
N PHE A 14 -3.90 -23.76 6.10
CA PHE A 14 -2.55 -23.50 5.61
C PHE A 14 -1.48 -24.34 6.33
N ARG A 15 -1.67 -24.59 7.63
CA ARG A 15 -0.75 -25.42 8.44
C ARG A 15 -0.78 -26.91 8.07
N ASN A 16 -1.82 -27.39 7.41
CA ASN A 16 -1.90 -28.78 6.95
C ASN A 16 -1.27 -28.91 5.55
N PRO A 17 -0.23 -29.76 5.37
CA PRO A 17 0.43 -29.94 4.08
C PRO A 17 -0.49 -30.29 2.92
N SER A 18 -1.57 -31.05 3.17
CA SER A 18 -2.52 -31.46 2.14
C SER A 18 -3.43 -30.33 1.63
N THR A 19 -3.60 -29.26 2.42
CA THR A 19 -4.47 -28.11 2.10
C THR A 19 -3.71 -26.80 1.97
N LYS A 20 -2.39 -26.80 2.18
CA LYS A 20 -1.53 -25.60 2.23
C LYS A 20 -1.71 -24.67 1.03
N GLU A 21 -1.59 -25.20 -0.19
CA GLU A 21 -1.71 -24.40 -1.42
C GLU A 21 -3.11 -23.83 -1.65
N SER A 22 -4.14 -24.65 -1.38
CA SER A 22 -5.54 -24.23 -1.52
C SER A 22 -5.89 -23.12 -0.51
N ALA A 23 -5.45 -23.28 0.73
CA ALA A 23 -5.63 -22.30 1.79
C ALA A 23 -4.93 -20.98 1.45
N PHE A 24 -3.70 -21.04 0.96
CA PHE A 24 -2.98 -19.85 0.51
C PHE A 24 -3.71 -19.16 -0.65
N THR A 25 -4.17 -19.91 -1.64
CA THR A 25 -4.93 -19.37 -2.77
C THR A 25 -6.19 -18.64 -2.28
N ALA A 26 -6.88 -19.19 -1.29
CA ALA A 26 -8.04 -18.55 -0.68
C ALA A 26 -7.68 -17.27 0.09
N ILE A 27 -6.56 -17.25 0.82
CA ILE A 27 -6.03 -16.04 1.47
C ILE A 27 -5.73 -14.96 0.42
N ILE A 28 -4.99 -15.31 -0.63
CA ILE A 28 -4.65 -14.36 -1.70
C ILE A 28 -5.92 -13.83 -2.36
N LYS A 29 -6.85 -14.71 -2.75
CA LYS A 29 -8.11 -14.29 -3.36
C LYS A 29 -8.92 -13.34 -2.47
N LYS A 30 -8.87 -13.53 -1.14
CA LYS A 30 -9.56 -12.68 -0.16
C LYS A 30 -8.95 -11.28 -0.03
N TYR A 31 -7.62 -11.16 -0.16
CA TYR A 31 -6.90 -9.92 0.15
C TYR A 31 -6.27 -9.21 -1.05
N GLN A 32 -6.16 -9.87 -2.21
CA GLN A 32 -5.41 -9.38 -3.36
C GLN A 32 -5.86 -8.01 -3.84
N GLU A 33 -7.17 -7.74 -3.88
CA GLU A 33 -7.69 -6.48 -4.41
C GLU A 33 -7.33 -5.31 -3.49
N ARG A 34 -7.49 -5.50 -2.18
CA ARG A 34 -7.13 -4.49 -1.18
C ARG A 34 -5.62 -4.22 -1.17
N LEU A 35 -4.82 -5.29 -1.21
CA LEU A 35 -3.37 -5.17 -1.27
C LEU A 35 -2.90 -4.52 -2.58
N TYR A 36 -3.54 -4.84 -3.70
CA TYR A 36 -3.28 -4.20 -4.98
C TYR A 36 -3.52 -2.69 -4.90
N TRP A 37 -4.69 -2.26 -4.39
CA TRP A 37 -4.98 -0.82 -4.28
C TRP A 37 -4.06 -0.10 -3.29
N HIS A 38 -3.67 -0.75 -2.19
CA HIS A 38 -2.66 -0.22 -1.27
C HIS A 38 -1.33 0.01 -1.98
N VAL A 39 -0.83 -1.01 -2.70
CA VAL A 39 0.42 -0.91 -3.48
C VAL A 39 0.32 0.14 -4.58
N ARG A 40 -0.78 0.14 -5.35
CA ARG A 40 -1.01 1.02 -6.51
C ARG A 40 -1.13 2.50 -6.14
N ARG A 41 -1.43 2.83 -4.88
CA ARG A 41 -1.38 4.21 -4.35
C ARG A 41 0.02 4.62 -3.93
N MET A 42 0.91 3.66 -3.71
CA MET A 42 2.28 3.91 -3.32
C MET A 42 3.21 4.04 -4.52
N VAL A 43 3.08 3.15 -5.50
CA VAL A 43 3.87 3.15 -6.74
C VAL A 43 3.13 3.86 -7.87
N VAL A 44 3.88 4.38 -8.84
CA VAL A 44 3.33 5.27 -9.87
C VAL A 44 2.94 4.53 -11.14
N GLU A 45 3.75 3.58 -11.60
CA GLU A 45 3.40 2.80 -12.79
C GLU A 45 2.54 1.60 -12.42
N HIS A 46 1.59 1.28 -13.29
CA HIS A 46 0.71 0.14 -13.10
C HIS A 46 1.48 -1.20 -13.15
N GLU A 47 2.45 -1.31 -14.07
CA GLU A 47 3.32 -2.49 -14.19
C GLU A 47 4.12 -2.72 -12.90
N ASP A 48 4.67 -1.64 -12.31
CA ASP A 48 5.37 -1.70 -11.02
C ASP A 48 4.48 -2.23 -9.88
N ALA A 49 3.18 -1.92 -9.91
CA ALA A 49 2.25 -2.35 -8.86
C ALA A 49 2.05 -3.86 -8.87
N ASN A 50 1.97 -4.48 -10.06
CA ASN A 50 1.82 -5.92 -10.20
C ASN A 50 3.09 -6.65 -9.73
N ASP A 51 4.26 -6.16 -10.09
CA ASP A 51 5.55 -6.72 -9.68
C ASP A 51 5.75 -6.63 -8.16
N VAL A 52 5.47 -5.47 -7.57
CA VAL A 52 5.51 -5.28 -6.12
C VAL A 52 4.53 -6.21 -5.42
N LEU A 53 3.29 -6.33 -5.92
CA LEU A 53 2.29 -7.23 -5.34
C LEU A 53 2.71 -8.70 -5.41
N GLN A 54 3.35 -9.12 -6.50
CA GLN A 54 3.89 -10.47 -6.62
C GLN A 54 4.96 -10.73 -5.55
N ASN A 55 5.90 -9.80 -5.36
CA ASN A 55 6.91 -9.90 -4.31
C ASN A 55 6.28 -9.96 -2.90
N VAL A 56 5.20 -9.21 -2.68
CA VAL A 56 4.41 -9.30 -1.44
C VAL A 56 3.92 -10.73 -1.25
N PHE A 57 3.27 -11.34 -2.24
CA PHE A 57 2.75 -12.70 -2.10
C PHE A 57 3.83 -13.75 -1.88
N ILE A 58 5.00 -13.61 -2.51
CA ILE A 58 6.16 -14.48 -2.25
C ILE A 58 6.62 -14.35 -0.79
N LYS A 59 6.73 -13.12 -0.27
CA LYS A 59 7.09 -12.87 1.13
C LYS A 59 6.05 -13.40 2.10
N VAL A 60 4.77 -13.26 1.76
CA VAL A 60 3.65 -13.82 2.53
C VAL A 60 3.77 -15.35 2.56
N TRP A 61 3.93 -16.02 1.42
CA TRP A 61 4.10 -17.48 1.36
C TRP A 61 5.23 -17.98 2.27
N ASN A 62 6.40 -17.34 2.17
CA ASN A 62 7.58 -17.70 2.96
C ASN A 62 7.43 -17.37 4.46
N GLY A 63 6.65 -16.33 4.79
CA GLY A 63 6.47 -15.86 6.16
C GLY A 63 5.29 -16.48 6.91
N LEU A 64 4.28 -16.97 6.20
CA LEU A 64 2.98 -17.35 6.78
C LEU A 64 3.09 -18.56 7.72
N GLU A 65 4.06 -19.44 7.48
CA GLU A 65 4.36 -20.57 8.37
C GLU A 65 4.84 -20.12 9.76
N ASN A 66 5.52 -18.98 9.84
CA ASN A 66 6.04 -18.39 11.07
C ASN A 66 5.13 -17.28 11.63
N PHE A 67 3.94 -17.08 11.06
CA PHE A 67 3.01 -16.07 11.53
C PHE A 67 2.45 -16.46 12.91
N ARG A 68 2.76 -15.65 13.92
CA ARG A 68 2.43 -15.91 15.33
C ARG A 68 1.01 -15.53 15.75
N GLU A 69 0.24 -14.89 14.87
CA GLU A 69 -1.12 -14.43 15.16
C GLU A 69 -1.23 -13.37 16.29
N ASP A 70 -0.12 -12.68 16.62
CA ASP A 70 -0.09 -11.53 17.56
C ASP A 70 -0.85 -10.28 17.05
N ALA A 71 -1.23 -10.30 15.77
CA ALA A 71 -2.03 -9.30 15.08
C ALA A 71 -3.00 -10.02 14.13
N GLN A 72 -3.99 -9.30 13.61
CA GLN A 72 -4.88 -9.88 12.61
C GLN A 72 -4.13 -10.15 11.29
N LEU A 73 -4.57 -11.16 10.54
CA LEU A 73 -3.91 -11.56 9.29
C LEU A 73 -3.79 -10.41 8.31
N TYR A 74 -4.86 -9.62 8.12
CA TYR A 74 -4.81 -8.47 7.22
C TYR A 74 -3.78 -7.43 7.70
N THR A 75 -3.63 -7.17 9.01
CA THR A 75 -2.62 -6.24 9.55
C THR A 75 -1.21 -6.70 9.16
N TRP A 76 -0.95 -8.00 9.29
CA TRP A 76 0.34 -8.59 8.93
C TRP A 76 0.61 -8.55 7.42
N LEU A 77 -0.40 -8.81 6.59
CA LEU A 77 -0.31 -8.67 5.13
C LEU A 77 0.00 -7.22 4.72
N TYR A 78 -0.70 -6.24 5.29
CA TYR A 78 -0.48 -4.82 5.03
C TYR A 78 0.91 -4.36 5.47
N ARG A 79 1.45 -4.93 6.55
CA ARG A 79 2.83 -4.67 6.97
C ARG A 79 3.84 -5.14 5.93
N ILE A 80 3.68 -6.36 5.41
CA ILE A 80 4.54 -6.87 4.33
C ILE A 80 4.43 -5.98 3.09
N ALA A 81 3.20 -5.65 2.67
CA ALA A 81 2.95 -4.83 1.50
C ALA A 81 3.56 -3.43 1.62
N THR A 82 3.41 -2.79 2.78
CA THR A 82 3.97 -1.47 3.03
C THR A 82 5.50 -1.49 2.99
N ASN A 83 6.12 -2.48 3.62
CA ASN A 83 7.57 -2.61 3.62
C ASN A 83 8.12 -2.90 2.22
N GLU A 84 7.39 -3.66 1.40
CA GLU A 84 7.75 -3.90 0.01
C GLU A 84 7.68 -2.61 -0.82
N CYS A 85 6.60 -1.83 -0.68
CA CYS A 85 6.46 -0.54 -1.35
C CYS A 85 7.61 0.40 -0.99
N LEU A 86 7.94 0.53 0.31
CA LEU A 86 9.05 1.36 0.77
C LEU A 86 10.40 0.89 0.22
N SER A 87 10.62 -0.42 0.20
CA SER A 87 11.85 -1.02 -0.34
C SER A 87 11.98 -0.78 -1.85
N TYR A 88 10.88 -0.90 -2.58
CA TYR A 88 10.82 -0.63 -4.02
C TYR A 88 11.13 0.84 -4.31
N LEU A 89 10.47 1.78 -3.63
CA LEU A 89 10.67 3.22 -3.84
C LEU A 89 12.10 3.66 -3.51
N GLU A 90 12.69 3.12 -2.45
CA GLU A 90 14.09 3.35 -2.09
C GLU A 90 15.06 2.83 -3.17
N GLN A 91 14.77 1.67 -3.77
CA GLN A 91 15.56 1.14 -4.88
C GLN A 91 15.41 1.98 -6.14
N GLN A 92 14.19 2.43 -6.46
CA GLN A 92 13.92 3.29 -7.59
C GLN A 92 14.70 4.60 -7.46
N LYS A 93 14.67 5.25 -6.29
CA LYS A 93 15.47 6.46 -6.00
C LYS A 93 16.96 6.25 -6.23
N LYS A 94 17.53 5.12 -5.81
CA LYS A 94 18.96 4.81 -6.01
C LYS A 94 19.32 4.58 -7.48
N ARG A 95 18.41 4.00 -8.27
CA ARG A 95 18.58 3.83 -9.71
C ARG A 95 18.49 5.17 -10.44
N THR A 96 17.58 6.05 -9.99
CA THR A 96 17.30 7.34 -10.62
C THR A 96 18.21 8.48 -10.12
N SER A 97 18.86 8.37 -8.96
CA SER A 97 19.81 9.39 -8.45
C SER A 97 21.07 9.57 -9.32
N VAL A 98 21.20 8.82 -10.41
CA VAL A 98 22.17 9.04 -11.50
C VAL A 98 21.67 10.13 -12.48
N SER A 99 20.40 10.56 -12.41
CA SER A 99 19.75 11.63 -13.18
C SER A 99 18.86 12.49 -12.25
N LEU A 100 19.46 13.42 -11.49
CA LEU A 100 18.78 14.15 -10.40
C LEU A 100 17.80 15.25 -10.85
N ASP A 101 17.84 15.68 -12.11
CA ASP A 101 17.00 16.79 -12.61
C ASP A 101 15.63 16.35 -13.15
N GLU A 102 15.37 15.05 -13.29
CA GLU A 102 14.19 14.54 -14.02
C GLU A 102 13.05 14.01 -13.12
N ILE A 103 13.23 13.94 -11.79
CA ILE A 103 12.37 13.13 -10.92
C ILE A 103 11.03 13.78 -10.60
N GLU A 104 11.03 15.08 -10.28
CA GLU A 104 9.80 15.79 -9.88
C GLU A 104 8.90 16.08 -11.09
N SER A 105 9.49 16.23 -12.29
CA SER A 105 8.73 16.43 -13.53
C SER A 105 8.19 15.11 -14.11
N ASN A 106 8.89 13.97 -13.96
CA ASN A 106 8.47 12.71 -14.58
C ASN A 106 7.16 12.16 -14.01
N LEU A 107 6.90 12.32 -12.71
CA LEU A 107 5.73 11.73 -12.06
C LEU A 107 4.42 12.40 -12.47
N GLU A 108 4.40 13.74 -12.41
CA GLU A 108 3.25 14.52 -12.88
C GLU A 108 3.06 14.38 -14.38
N ASN A 109 4.15 14.38 -15.15
CA ASN A 109 4.08 14.26 -16.61
C ASN A 109 3.53 12.89 -17.03
N LYS A 110 3.81 11.82 -16.29
CA LYS A 110 3.24 10.49 -16.56
C LYS A 110 1.76 10.39 -16.24
N ILE A 111 1.31 10.97 -15.12
CA ILE A 111 -0.14 11.02 -14.80
C ILE A 111 -0.87 11.89 -15.83
N LYS A 112 -0.29 13.02 -16.23
CA LYS A 112 -0.81 13.91 -17.28
C LYS A 112 -0.82 13.26 -18.68
N ALA A 113 -0.02 12.21 -18.89
CA ALA A 113 0.05 11.47 -20.15
C ALA A 113 -0.99 10.36 -20.29
N ASP A 114 -1.78 10.09 -19.25
CA ASP A 114 -2.93 9.19 -19.34
C ASP A 114 -3.99 9.79 -20.29
N LYS A 115 -4.55 8.97 -21.19
CA LYS A 115 -5.49 9.43 -22.23
C LYS A 115 -6.81 9.94 -21.64
N ASP A 116 -7.15 9.50 -20.43
CA ASP A 116 -8.35 9.91 -19.68
C ASP A 116 -8.04 10.96 -18.60
N PHE A 117 -6.82 11.52 -18.60
CA PHE A 117 -6.41 12.54 -17.65
C PHE A 117 -7.20 13.84 -17.87
N ASP A 118 -7.84 14.29 -16.80
CA ASP A 118 -8.50 15.59 -16.75
C ASP A 118 -8.09 16.27 -15.44
N ALA A 119 -7.16 17.22 -15.54
CA ALA A 119 -6.65 17.97 -14.40
C ALA A 119 -7.75 18.70 -13.61
N ASN A 120 -8.93 18.92 -14.20
CA ASN A 120 -10.05 19.58 -13.54
C ASN A 120 -10.94 18.60 -12.77
N LYS A 121 -10.80 17.28 -12.98
CA LYS A 121 -11.48 16.30 -12.12
C LYS A 121 -10.79 16.25 -10.77
N LEU A 122 -11.60 16.40 -9.72
CA LEU A 122 -11.16 16.36 -8.34
C LEU A 122 -10.36 15.08 -8.00
N GLU A 123 -10.74 13.95 -8.59
CA GLU A 123 -10.07 12.67 -8.39
C GLU A 123 -8.59 12.70 -8.84
N TRP A 124 -8.33 13.27 -10.02
CA TRP A 124 -6.97 13.41 -10.54
C TRP A 124 -6.15 14.42 -9.73
N LYS A 125 -6.76 15.54 -9.32
CA LYS A 125 -6.11 16.51 -8.41
C LYS A 125 -5.73 15.87 -7.07
N LEU A 126 -6.63 15.08 -6.50
CA LEU A 126 -6.37 14.36 -5.25
C LEU A 126 -5.22 13.36 -5.41
N GLN A 127 -5.20 12.61 -6.51
CA GLN A 127 -4.11 11.66 -6.77
C GLN A 127 -2.76 12.36 -6.93
N LEU A 128 -2.70 13.48 -7.67
CA LEU A 128 -1.49 14.29 -7.79
C LEU A 128 -1.04 14.84 -6.43
N ALA A 129 -1.96 15.38 -5.63
CA ALA A 129 -1.68 15.89 -4.29
C ALA A 129 -1.07 14.82 -3.37
N ILE A 130 -1.62 13.60 -3.40
CA ILE A 130 -1.13 12.45 -2.62
C ILE A 130 0.28 12.05 -3.07
N GLN A 131 0.58 12.13 -4.37
CA GLN A 131 1.91 11.82 -4.88
C GLN A 131 2.97 12.86 -4.45
N GLN A 132 2.58 14.11 -4.19
CA GLN A 132 3.50 15.12 -3.64
C GLN A 132 3.83 14.91 -2.16
N LEU A 133 3.15 13.99 -1.47
CA LEU A 133 3.46 13.67 -0.09
C LEU A 133 4.79 12.89 0.03
N PRO A 134 5.60 13.15 1.07
CA PRO A 134 6.65 12.25 1.49
C PRO A 134 6.10 10.83 1.69
N GLU A 135 6.86 9.81 1.29
CA GLU A 135 6.39 8.41 1.24
C GLU A 135 5.72 7.93 2.55
N LYS A 136 6.31 8.26 3.70
CA LYS A 136 5.72 7.92 5.01
C LYS A 136 4.39 8.62 5.26
N GLN A 137 4.24 9.87 4.85
CA GLN A 137 2.97 10.62 4.94
C GLN A 137 1.95 10.04 3.96
N ARG A 138 2.38 9.66 2.75
CA ARG A 138 1.53 9.00 1.76
C ARG A 138 0.94 7.68 2.27
N ILE A 139 1.77 6.84 2.89
CA ILE A 139 1.31 5.56 3.49
C ILE A 139 0.27 5.82 4.57
N VAL A 140 0.58 6.72 5.51
CA VAL A 140 -0.33 7.06 6.62
C VAL A 140 -1.65 7.63 6.09
N PHE A 141 -1.58 8.48 5.07
CA PHE A 141 -2.77 9.02 4.42
C PHE A 141 -3.59 7.92 3.76
N SER A 142 -2.97 7.05 2.96
CA SER A 142 -3.65 5.98 2.24
C SER A 142 -4.37 5.01 3.18
N LEU A 143 -3.66 4.53 4.22
CA LEU A 143 -4.23 3.61 5.21
C LEU A 143 -5.41 4.22 5.94
N ARG A 144 -5.32 5.51 6.30
CA ARG A 144 -6.38 6.17 7.07
C ARG A 144 -7.58 6.57 6.23
N TYR A 145 -7.33 7.14 5.04
CA TYR A 145 -8.36 7.73 4.18
C TYR A 145 -9.11 6.68 3.36
N TYR A 146 -8.39 5.71 2.78
CA TYR A 146 -9.03 4.75 1.88
C TYR A 146 -9.28 3.39 2.51
N ASP A 147 -8.36 2.90 3.35
CA ASP A 147 -8.55 1.62 4.04
C ASP A 147 -9.34 1.79 5.35
N GLU A 148 -9.65 3.04 5.72
CA GLU A 148 -10.33 3.43 6.97
C GLU A 148 -9.68 2.82 8.23
N MET A 149 -8.39 2.50 8.16
CA MET A 149 -7.70 1.72 9.18
C MET A 149 -7.58 2.52 10.48
N PRO A 150 -8.01 1.96 11.63
CA PRO A 150 -7.79 2.56 12.95
C PRO A 150 -6.30 2.78 13.26
N TYR A 151 -5.99 3.85 14.00
CA TYR A 151 -4.60 4.16 14.37
C TYR A 151 -3.92 3.05 15.16
N GLU A 152 -4.67 2.30 15.98
CA GLU A 152 -4.13 1.14 16.71
C GLU A 152 -3.59 0.09 15.73
N GLU A 153 -4.33 -0.23 14.67
CA GLU A 153 -3.91 -1.23 13.68
C GLU A 153 -2.76 -0.69 12.82
N MET A 154 -2.85 0.57 12.39
CA MET A 154 -1.77 1.26 11.69
C MET A 154 -0.46 1.26 12.51
N SER A 155 -0.55 1.36 13.84
CA SER A 155 0.62 1.32 14.73
C SER A 155 1.36 -0.02 14.63
N ARG A 156 0.61 -1.12 14.45
CA ARG A 156 1.15 -2.48 14.25
C ARG A 156 1.71 -2.68 12.84
N VAL A 157 1.07 -2.07 11.84
CA VAL A 157 1.55 -2.09 10.43
C VAL A 157 2.86 -1.33 10.28
N LEU A 158 2.94 -0.13 10.85
CA LEU A 158 4.03 0.84 10.62
C LEU A 158 5.07 0.90 11.74
N GLU A 159 4.87 0.13 12.81
CA GLU A 159 5.76 0.05 13.97
C GLU A 159 6.10 1.43 14.57
N THR A 160 5.06 2.23 14.79
CA THR A 160 5.20 3.58 15.35
C THR A 160 4.01 3.92 16.25
N SER A 161 4.13 4.96 17.06
CA SER A 161 3.07 5.32 18.01
C SER A 161 1.85 5.92 17.31
N GLU A 162 0.66 5.70 17.87
CA GLU A 162 -0.56 6.36 17.39
C GLU A 162 -0.44 7.89 17.35
N GLY A 163 0.28 8.49 18.31
CA GLY A 163 0.53 9.92 18.34
C GLY A 163 1.32 10.40 17.12
N ALA A 164 2.37 9.67 16.73
CA ALA A 164 3.13 9.96 15.53
C ALA A 164 2.28 9.79 14.26
N LEU A 165 1.40 8.78 14.21
CA LEU A 165 0.48 8.57 13.10
C LEU A 165 -0.56 9.69 12.97
N LYS A 166 -1.17 10.12 14.08
CA LYS A 166 -2.13 11.23 14.11
C LYS A 166 -1.48 12.53 13.60
N ALA A 167 -0.28 12.84 14.07
CA ALA A 167 0.48 14.00 13.62
C ALA A 167 0.83 13.90 12.12
N SER A 168 1.36 12.75 11.69
CA SER A 168 1.70 12.49 10.28
C SER A 168 0.48 12.63 9.36
N TYR A 169 -0.66 12.06 9.76
CA TYR A 169 -1.91 12.16 9.01
C TYR A 169 -2.39 13.61 8.91
N HIS A 170 -2.40 14.35 10.02
CA HIS A 170 -2.79 15.75 10.02
C HIS A 170 -1.92 16.61 9.10
N HIS A 171 -0.60 16.38 9.09
CA HIS A 171 0.30 17.06 8.15
C HIS A 171 0.05 16.66 6.69
N ALA A 172 -0.23 15.38 6.43
CA ALA A 172 -0.55 14.90 5.10
C ALA A 172 -1.84 15.56 4.56
N VAL A 173 -2.90 15.62 5.38
CA VAL A 173 -4.18 16.25 5.03
C VAL A 173 -3.98 17.71 4.66
N LYS A 174 -3.24 18.48 5.48
CA LYS A 174 -2.98 19.90 5.18
C LYS A 174 -2.27 20.10 3.85
N LYS A 175 -1.25 19.30 3.54
CA LYS A 175 -0.56 19.39 2.25
C LYS A 175 -1.46 19.06 1.07
N VAL A 176 -2.33 18.06 1.23
CA VAL A 176 -3.30 17.68 0.19
C VAL A 176 -4.32 18.80 -0.02
N GLU A 177 -4.85 19.36 1.06
CA GLU A 177 -5.78 20.50 1.03
C GLU A 177 -5.13 21.72 0.35
N ASP A 178 -3.92 22.09 0.77
CA ASP A 178 -3.16 23.19 0.19
C ASP A 178 -2.91 22.97 -1.32
N TYR A 179 -2.61 21.75 -1.75
CA TYR A 179 -2.43 21.45 -3.17
C TYR A 179 -3.73 21.65 -3.96
N ILE A 180 -4.86 21.12 -3.46
CA ILE A 180 -6.16 21.19 -4.11
C ILE A 180 -6.70 22.62 -4.20
N LEU A 181 -6.43 23.46 -3.19
CA LEU A 181 -6.91 24.85 -3.17
C LEU A 181 -6.08 25.78 -4.06
N ASN A 182 -4.80 25.48 -4.26
CA ASN A 182 -3.86 26.35 -4.97
C ASN A 182 -3.53 25.90 -6.40
N HIS A 183 -4.00 24.73 -6.84
CA HIS A 183 -3.87 24.18 -8.20
C HIS A 183 -5.24 23.73 -8.73
#